data_AF-A0A7C2ZM28-F1
#
_entry.id   AF-A0A7C2ZM28-F1
#
_cell.length_a   1.000
_cell.length_b   1.000
_cell.length_c   1.000
_cell.angle_alpha   90.00
_cell.angle_beta   90.00
_cell.angle_gamma   90.00
#
_symmetry.space_group_name_H-M   'P 1'
#
loop_
_entity.id
_entity.type
_entity.pdbx_description
1 polymer ?
#
loop_
_entity_poly.entity_id
_entity_poly.type
_entity_poly.pdbx_seq_one_letter_code
_entity_poly.pdbx_strand_id
1 'polypeptide(L)'
;MDKNVGKKALVVSVILSAVFTYAFLYVTQAVPVLLDHFLRMFFPEVPLDMWSEIREAMLPYGYVALAVVIMLVIVGIVSKWVRLSKLGALALYIPTFGYFALAMFLLAGAGILRIIWLPIIQPRILMLGNAVLLPVEVLTCFLADTLGLGTPYAVGSSISLVIRALGMLVFFLGVTAWLYGRYQGLKVVDFWIYKYSRHPQYLGFIIWSYGLLAQVAYKIYVRGAFADPPTLIWLIMIAILTLAALKEEENMVKTYGNAYLSYATRTPFYFPLPKPLMRLLTVPHKLVKYEVGSWKRGGLVILVYLSIIIMLSYLIYS
;
A
#
# COMPACT_ATOMS: atom_id res chain seq x y z
N MET A 1 39.41 -10.28 -3.32
CA MET A 1 38.14 -10.55 -2.62
C MET A 1 37.76 -11.99 -2.90
N ASP A 2 37.58 -12.81 -1.86
CA ASP A 2 37.43 -14.26 -2.02
C ASP A 2 36.10 -14.60 -2.70
N LYS A 3 36.17 -15.24 -3.89
CA LYS A 3 34.99 -15.69 -4.66
C LYS A 3 34.08 -16.59 -3.83
N ASN A 4 34.63 -17.31 -2.85
CA ASN A 4 33.85 -18.18 -1.97
C ASN A 4 32.99 -17.37 -0.97
N VAL A 5 33.48 -16.21 -0.50
CA VAL A 5 32.72 -15.32 0.39
C VAL A 5 31.53 -14.70 -0.35
N GLY A 6 31.73 -14.27 -1.60
CA GLY A 6 30.65 -13.75 -2.45
C GLY A 6 29.53 -14.76 -2.70
N LYS A 7 29.88 -16.01 -3.04
CA LYS A 7 28.91 -17.09 -3.25
C LYS A 7 28.12 -17.43 -1.98
N LYS A 8 28.80 -17.56 -0.83
CA LYS A 8 28.13 -17.81 0.45
C LYS A 8 27.16 -16.69 0.82
N ALA A 9 27.59 -15.44 0.68
CA ALA A 9 26.73 -14.27 0.95
C ALA A 9 25.49 -14.26 0.06
N LEU A 10 25.62 -14.61 -1.23
CA LEU A 10 24.48 -14.71 -2.14
C LEU A 10 23.48 -15.78 -1.69
N VAL A 11 23.95 -17.00 -1.42
CA VAL A 11 23.09 -18.11 -0.98
C VAL A 11 22.34 -17.74 0.30
N VAL A 12 23.05 -17.19 1.29
CA VAL A 12 22.43 -16.73 2.54
C VAL A 12 21.40 -15.63 2.29
N SER A 13 21.70 -14.67 1.41
CA SER A 13 20.76 -13.58 1.08
C SER A 13 19.49 -14.10 0.42
N VAL A 14 19.60 -15.07 -0.49
CA VAL A 14 18.46 -15.70 -1.16
C VAL A 14 17.59 -16.46 -0.16
N ILE A 15 18.20 -17.30 0.69
CA ILE A 15 17.47 -18.09 1.69
C ILE A 15 16.76 -17.17 2.68
N LEU A 16 17.46 -16.19 3.24
CA LEU A 16 16.87 -15.25 4.19
C LEU A 16 15.77 -14.40 3.54
N SER A 17 15.94 -14.01 2.29
CA SER A 17 14.88 -13.27 1.56
C SER A 17 13.66 -14.14 1.33
N ALA A 18 13.83 -15.42 1.02
CA ALA A 18 12.73 -16.36 0.84
C ALA A 18 11.96 -16.55 2.17
N VAL A 19 12.68 -16.79 3.26
CA VAL A 19 12.10 -16.90 4.61
C VAL A 19 11.39 -15.61 5.00
N PHE A 20 12.02 -14.46 4.80
CA PHE A 20 11.42 -13.16 5.13
C PHE A 20 10.17 -12.87 4.30
N THR A 21 10.21 -13.15 3.00
CA THR A 21 9.08 -12.94 2.08
C THR A 21 7.92 -13.87 2.43
N TYR A 22 8.21 -15.14 2.73
CA TYR A 22 7.22 -16.12 3.16
C TYR A 22 6.62 -15.75 4.52
N ALA A 23 7.46 -15.39 5.51
CA ALA A 23 7.00 -14.94 6.82
C ALA A 23 6.14 -13.68 6.71
N PHE A 24 6.52 -12.73 5.86
CA PHE A 24 5.71 -11.55 5.58
C PHE A 24 4.33 -11.92 5.03
N LEU A 25 4.27 -12.78 4.00
CA LEU A 25 3.01 -13.27 3.44
C LEU A 25 2.17 -14.01 4.49
N TYR A 26 2.79 -14.91 5.24
CA TYR A 26 2.12 -15.68 6.28
C TYR A 26 1.55 -14.74 7.35
N VAL A 27 2.34 -13.80 7.87
CA VAL A 27 1.89 -12.84 8.89
C VAL A 27 0.75 -11.96 8.37
N THR A 28 0.84 -11.47 7.13
CA THR A 28 -0.23 -10.64 6.55
C THR A 28 -1.56 -11.37 6.37
N GLN A 29 -1.57 -12.71 6.31
CA GLN A 29 -2.78 -13.52 6.20
C GLN A 29 -3.21 -14.13 7.53
N ALA A 30 -2.27 -14.67 8.31
CA ALA A 30 -2.52 -15.38 9.55
C ALA A 30 -2.91 -14.44 10.69
N VAL A 31 -2.28 -13.26 10.81
CA VAL A 31 -2.61 -12.32 11.89
C VAL A 31 -4.06 -11.87 11.80
N PRO A 32 -4.59 -11.46 10.62
CA PRO A 32 -5.98 -11.11 10.56
C PRO A 32 -6.96 -12.26 10.82
N VAL A 33 -6.64 -13.49 10.37
CA VAL A 33 -7.48 -14.67 10.66
C VAL A 33 -7.49 -15.00 12.15
N LEU A 34 -6.33 -14.97 12.80
CA LEU A 34 -6.23 -15.21 14.25
C LEU A 34 -6.98 -14.12 15.04
N LEU A 35 -6.83 -12.86 14.63
CA LEU A 35 -7.51 -11.74 15.24
C LEU A 35 -9.03 -11.82 15.04
N ASP A 36 -9.47 -12.22 13.85
CA ASP A 36 -10.88 -12.42 13.54
C ASP A 36 -11.50 -13.53 14.40
N HIS A 37 -10.83 -14.67 14.47
CA HIS A 37 -11.27 -15.79 15.32
C HIS A 37 -11.36 -15.38 16.79
N PHE A 38 -10.37 -14.64 17.29
CA PHE A 38 -10.38 -14.14 18.66
C PHE A 38 -11.54 -13.16 18.91
N LEU A 39 -11.76 -12.21 18.01
CA LEU A 39 -12.79 -11.18 18.17
C LEU A 39 -14.21 -11.73 18.00
N ARG A 40 -14.41 -12.78 17.20
CA ARG A 40 -15.72 -13.45 17.06
C ARG A 40 -16.24 -14.05 18.37
N MET A 41 -15.37 -14.33 19.33
CA MET A 41 -15.78 -14.75 20.67
C MET A 41 -16.53 -13.65 21.44
N PHE A 42 -16.29 -12.38 21.11
CA PHE A 42 -16.89 -11.21 21.75
C PHE A 42 -17.93 -10.52 20.86
N PHE A 43 -17.73 -10.55 19.55
CA PHE A 43 -18.56 -9.87 18.55
C PHE A 43 -19.08 -10.90 17.53
N PRO A 44 -20.22 -11.55 17.80
CA PRO A 44 -20.80 -12.55 16.91
C PRO A 44 -21.29 -11.93 15.59
N GLU A 45 -21.53 -12.78 14.59
CA GLU A 45 -22.01 -12.32 13.28
C GLU A 45 -23.40 -11.67 13.37
N VAL A 46 -23.52 -10.52 12.71
CA VAL A 46 -24.78 -9.78 12.60
C VAL A 46 -25.61 -10.33 11.42
N PRO A 47 -26.87 -10.74 11.64
CA PRO A 47 -27.78 -11.18 10.57
C PRO A 47 -27.91 -10.14 9.45
N LEU A 48 -27.94 -10.61 8.19
CA LEU A 48 -27.85 -9.78 6.97
C LEU A 48 -28.97 -8.73 6.82
N ASP A 49 -30.16 -9.07 7.29
CA ASP A 49 -31.36 -8.24 7.28
C ASP A 49 -31.26 -7.03 8.23
N MET A 50 -30.47 -7.14 9.29
CA MET A 50 -30.30 -6.06 10.28
C MET A 50 -29.14 -5.09 9.95
N TRP A 51 -28.53 -5.20 8.76
CA TRP A 51 -27.27 -4.52 8.45
C TRP A 51 -27.35 -3.01 8.34
N SER A 52 -28.37 -2.51 7.64
CA SER A 52 -28.57 -1.06 7.47
C SER A 52 -28.84 -0.42 8.82
N GLU A 53 -29.74 -1.02 9.60
CA GLU A 53 -30.15 -0.52 10.91
C GLU A 53 -28.97 -0.50 11.89
N ILE A 54 -28.20 -1.59 11.98
CA ILE A 54 -27.06 -1.65 12.90
C ILE A 54 -25.94 -0.73 12.43
N ARG A 55 -25.69 -0.61 11.12
CA ARG A 55 -24.71 0.36 10.59
C ARG A 55 -25.08 1.78 10.98
N GLU A 56 -26.34 2.17 10.79
CA GLU A 56 -26.82 3.51 11.13
C GLU A 56 -26.76 3.76 12.64
N ALA A 57 -27.14 2.76 13.46
CA ALA A 57 -27.01 2.82 14.91
C ALA A 57 -25.55 2.93 15.38
N MET A 58 -24.59 2.35 14.65
CA MET A 58 -23.16 2.38 14.99
C MET A 58 -22.43 3.64 14.51
N LEU A 59 -23.00 4.41 13.57
CA LEU A 59 -22.36 5.61 13.01
C LEU A 59 -21.93 6.64 14.07
N PRO A 60 -22.77 7.01 15.07
CA PRO A 60 -22.37 7.95 16.11
C PRO A 60 -21.13 7.47 16.89
N TYR A 61 -21.07 6.19 17.23
CA TYR A 61 -19.92 5.59 17.90
C TYR A 61 -18.67 5.64 17.03
N GLY A 62 -18.82 5.43 15.72
CA GLY A 62 -17.74 5.59 14.76
C GLY A 62 -17.19 7.02 14.71
N TYR A 63 -18.05 8.04 14.69
CA TYR A 63 -17.63 9.45 14.74
C TYR A 63 -16.88 9.78 16.04
N VAL A 64 -17.39 9.32 17.19
CA VAL A 64 -16.74 9.52 18.48
C VAL A 64 -15.37 8.82 18.51
N ALA A 65 -15.30 7.55 18.07
CA ALA A 65 -14.06 6.80 18.03
C ALA A 65 -13.01 7.48 17.12
N LEU A 66 -13.42 7.92 15.93
CA LEU A 66 -12.55 8.65 15.00
C LEU A 66 -12.05 9.97 15.61
N ALA A 67 -12.94 10.74 16.23
CA ALA A 67 -12.60 12.01 16.86
C ALA A 67 -11.61 11.82 18.03
N VAL A 68 -11.83 10.81 18.87
CA VAL A 68 -10.91 10.45 19.96
C VAL A 68 -9.54 10.08 19.43
N VAL A 69 -9.48 9.25 18.38
CA VAL A 69 -8.21 8.85 17.76
C VAL A 69 -7.47 10.04 17.15
N ILE A 70 -8.17 10.93 16.43
CA ILE A 70 -7.60 12.17 15.89
C ILE A 70 -7.08 13.07 17.01
N MET A 71 -7.86 13.23 18.09
CA MET A 71 -7.45 14.02 19.25
C MET A 71 -6.20 13.44 19.92
N LEU A 72 -6.11 12.11 20.08
CA LEU A 72 -4.92 11.43 20.59
C LEU A 72 -3.68 11.70 19.73
N VAL A 73 -3.84 11.69 18.39
CA VAL A 73 -2.77 12.03 17.46
C VAL A 73 -2.34 13.50 17.63
N ILE A 74 -3.29 14.44 17.64
CA ILE A 74 -3.01 15.88 17.77
C ILE A 74 -2.34 16.17 19.13
N VAL A 75 -2.93 15.70 20.23
CA VAL A 75 -2.38 15.88 21.58
C VAL A 75 -0.99 15.25 21.69
N GLY A 76 -0.79 14.06 21.11
CA GLY A 76 0.50 13.39 21.08
C GLY A 76 1.57 14.19 20.33
N ILE A 77 1.21 14.85 19.23
CA ILE A 77 2.11 15.72 18.46
C ILE A 77 2.40 17.01 19.23
N VAL A 78 1.37 17.72 19.71
CA VAL A 78 1.50 19.01 20.41
C VAL A 78 2.29 18.85 21.71
N SER A 79 2.01 17.80 22.48
CA SER A 79 2.67 17.54 23.76
C SER A 79 4.05 16.89 23.62
N LYS A 80 4.51 16.60 22.39
CA LYS A 80 5.72 15.82 22.08
C LYS A 80 5.73 14.42 22.70
N TRP A 81 4.56 13.88 23.08
CA TRP A 81 4.41 12.55 23.65
C TRP A 81 4.33 11.52 22.53
N VAL A 82 5.52 11.14 22.05
CA VAL A 82 5.71 10.21 20.93
C VAL A 82 4.93 8.89 21.12
N ARG A 83 4.71 8.44 22.37
CA ARG A 83 3.93 7.23 22.67
C ARG A 83 2.44 7.37 22.32
N LEU A 84 1.80 8.48 22.66
CA LEU A 84 0.38 8.72 22.36
C LEU A 84 0.14 8.89 20.86
N SER A 85 1.03 9.61 20.18
CA SER A 85 0.97 9.77 18.71
C SER A 85 1.14 8.42 17.99
N LYS A 86 2.04 7.55 18.46
CA LYS A 86 2.19 6.18 17.94
C LYS A 86 0.95 5.32 18.16
N LEU A 87 0.32 5.40 19.33
CA LEU A 87 -0.91 4.66 19.62
C LEU A 87 -2.08 5.12 18.74
N GLY A 88 -2.26 6.43 18.56
CA GLY A 88 -3.28 6.98 17.66
C GLY A 88 -3.05 6.59 16.20
N ALA A 89 -1.80 6.65 15.73
CA ALA A 89 -1.45 6.21 14.38
C ALA A 89 -1.67 4.70 14.18
N LEU A 90 -1.34 3.87 15.19
CA LEU A 90 -1.61 2.45 15.17
C LEU A 90 -3.13 2.17 15.13
N ALA A 91 -3.91 2.88 15.94
CA ALA A 91 -5.37 2.76 15.97
C ALA A 91 -6.02 3.16 14.64
N LEU A 92 -5.44 4.11 13.89
CA LEU A 92 -5.87 4.42 12.53
C LEU A 92 -5.48 3.34 11.51
N TYR A 93 -4.42 2.56 11.75
CA TYR A 93 -3.89 1.58 10.81
C TYR A 93 -4.50 0.17 10.98
N ILE A 94 -4.86 -0.21 12.21
CA ILE A 94 -5.51 -1.50 12.51
C ILE A 94 -6.76 -1.77 11.63
N PRO A 95 -7.65 -0.80 11.38
CA PRO A 95 -8.85 -1.02 10.57
C PRO A 95 -8.55 -1.25 9.08
N THR A 96 -7.42 -0.72 8.59
CA THR A 96 -6.90 -0.98 7.23
C THR A 96 -6.56 -2.46 7.07
N PHE A 97 -5.94 -3.10 8.07
CA PHE A 97 -5.70 -4.54 8.06
C PHE A 97 -7.00 -5.35 8.02
N GLY A 98 -8.01 -4.92 8.78
CA GLY A 98 -9.33 -5.55 8.78
C GLY A 98 -9.98 -5.57 7.39
N TYR A 99 -9.69 -4.61 6.51
CA TYR A 99 -10.27 -4.54 5.15
C TYR A 99 -9.69 -5.59 4.20
N PHE A 100 -8.37 -5.80 4.21
CA PHE A 100 -7.67 -6.66 3.25
C PHE A 100 -7.65 -8.15 3.64
N ALA A 101 -8.00 -8.46 4.88
CA ALA A 101 -7.92 -9.75 5.55
C ALA A 101 -8.84 -10.89 5.07
N LEU A 102 -9.41 -10.84 3.86
CA LEU A 102 -10.50 -11.68 3.35
C LEU A 102 -11.88 -11.20 3.81
N ALA A 103 -12.41 -10.12 3.20
CA ALA A 103 -13.85 -9.90 2.96
C ALA A 103 -14.85 -10.19 4.09
N MET A 104 -14.42 -10.12 5.35
CA MET A 104 -15.26 -10.45 6.49
C MET A 104 -16.09 -9.22 6.88
N PHE A 105 -17.31 -9.51 7.26
CA PHE A 105 -18.38 -8.61 7.64
C PHE A 105 -17.91 -7.42 8.51
N LEU A 106 -18.39 -6.20 8.23
CA LEU A 106 -18.12 -4.92 8.92
C LEU A 106 -18.15 -4.96 10.45
N LEU A 107 -18.86 -5.91 11.07
CA LEU A 107 -19.14 -5.91 12.50
C LEU A 107 -18.88 -7.26 13.19
N ALA A 108 -18.40 -8.27 12.44
CA ALA A 108 -18.04 -9.57 13.01
C ALA A 108 -16.52 -9.69 13.09
N GLY A 109 -16.02 -10.24 14.20
CA GLY A 109 -14.59 -10.51 14.37
C GLY A 109 -13.72 -9.28 14.13
N ALA A 110 -12.75 -9.38 13.20
CA ALA A 110 -11.85 -8.28 12.87
C ALA A 110 -12.56 -7.09 12.18
N GLY A 111 -13.81 -7.29 11.73
CA GLY A 111 -14.68 -6.24 11.24
C GLY A 111 -14.95 -5.14 12.25
N ILE A 112 -15.10 -5.46 13.54
CA ILE A 112 -15.41 -4.47 14.59
C ILE A 112 -14.40 -3.32 14.67
N LEU A 113 -13.15 -3.60 14.29
CA LEU A 113 -12.07 -2.61 14.23
C LEU A 113 -12.38 -1.48 13.23
N ARG A 114 -13.23 -1.76 12.24
CA ARG A 114 -13.71 -0.80 11.24
C ARG A 114 -14.69 0.23 11.81
N ILE A 115 -15.20 0.06 13.03
CA ILE A 115 -16.04 1.09 13.69
C ILE A 115 -15.32 2.45 13.70
N ILE A 116 -14.01 2.46 13.96
CA ILE A 116 -13.18 3.67 13.94
C ILE A 116 -13.25 4.38 12.59
N TRP A 117 -13.35 3.61 11.51
CA TRP A 117 -13.42 4.14 10.14
C TRP A 117 -14.84 4.17 9.58
N LEU A 118 -15.87 3.81 10.34
CA LEU A 118 -17.25 3.76 9.87
C LEU A 118 -17.72 5.09 9.23
N PRO A 119 -17.34 6.27 9.75
CA PRO A 119 -17.64 7.54 9.09
C PRO A 119 -16.99 7.72 7.71
N ILE A 120 -15.86 7.04 7.47
CA ILE A 120 -15.03 7.15 6.26
C ILE A 120 -15.31 6.00 5.29
N ILE A 121 -15.69 4.81 5.77
CA ILE A 121 -16.06 3.62 4.98
C ILE A 121 -17.50 3.76 4.45
N GLN A 122 -17.96 4.99 4.22
CA GLN A 122 -19.16 5.21 3.43
C GLN A 122 -18.82 4.97 1.96
N PRO A 123 -19.66 4.26 1.19
CA PRO A 123 -19.34 3.91 -0.20
C PRO A 123 -18.86 5.10 -1.04
N ARG A 124 -19.52 6.25 -0.93
CA ARG A 124 -19.15 7.49 -1.64
C ARG A 124 -17.75 8.01 -1.32
N ILE A 125 -17.30 7.87 -0.07
CA ILE A 125 -15.99 8.37 0.38
C ILE A 125 -14.89 7.40 -0.05
N LEU A 126 -15.13 6.09 0.07
CA LEU A 126 -14.15 5.08 -0.38
C LEU A 126 -13.86 5.18 -1.87
N MET A 127 -14.88 5.52 -2.68
CA MET A 127 -14.75 5.68 -4.13
C MET A 127 -13.86 6.85 -4.56
N LEU A 128 -13.48 7.77 -3.65
CA LEU A 128 -12.59 8.89 -3.96
C LEU A 128 -11.17 8.46 -4.37
N GLY A 129 -10.82 7.18 -4.31
CA GLY A 129 -9.58 6.65 -4.88
C GLY A 129 -9.76 5.85 -6.16
N ASN A 130 -10.97 5.71 -6.72
CA ASN A 130 -11.26 4.75 -7.79
C ASN A 130 -10.48 4.97 -9.07
N ALA A 131 -10.04 6.20 -9.36
CA ALA A 131 -9.18 6.48 -10.52
C ALA A 131 -7.87 5.66 -10.51
N VAL A 132 -7.45 5.14 -9.35
CA VAL A 132 -6.31 4.23 -9.24
C VAL A 132 -6.56 2.88 -9.93
N LEU A 133 -7.81 2.43 -10.07
CA LEU A 133 -8.18 1.15 -10.70
C LEU A 133 -8.23 1.23 -12.23
N LEU A 134 -8.32 2.44 -12.81
CA LEU A 134 -8.40 2.67 -14.25
C LEU A 134 -7.41 1.84 -15.08
N PRO A 135 -6.10 1.71 -14.70
CA PRO A 135 -5.18 0.91 -15.50
C PRO A 135 -5.57 -0.57 -15.59
N VAL A 136 -6.11 -1.15 -14.52
CA VAL A 136 -6.56 -2.55 -14.52
C VAL A 136 -7.93 -2.67 -15.18
N GLU A 137 -8.82 -1.70 -15.01
CA GLU A 137 -10.11 -1.67 -15.70
C GLU A 137 -9.94 -1.63 -17.22
N VAL A 138 -9.12 -0.71 -17.73
CA VAL A 138 -8.83 -0.60 -19.16
C VAL A 138 -8.21 -1.88 -19.71
N LEU A 139 -7.24 -2.47 -18.98
CA LEU A 139 -6.62 -3.73 -19.39
C LEU A 139 -7.63 -4.88 -19.40
N THR A 140 -8.49 -4.95 -18.38
CA THR A 140 -9.49 -6.00 -18.24
C THR A 140 -10.53 -5.91 -19.36
N CYS A 141 -11.08 -4.72 -19.63
CA CYS A 141 -12.03 -4.52 -20.72
C CYS A 141 -11.39 -4.84 -22.08
N PHE A 142 -10.14 -4.44 -22.31
CA PHE A 142 -9.44 -4.79 -23.55
C PHE A 142 -9.29 -6.31 -23.72
N LEU A 143 -8.82 -7.02 -22.70
CA LEU A 143 -8.63 -8.48 -22.78
C LEU A 143 -9.94 -9.27 -22.82
N ALA A 144 -10.97 -8.83 -22.09
CA ALA A 144 -12.27 -9.51 -22.05
C ALA A 144 -13.09 -9.21 -23.31
N ASP A 145 -13.31 -7.93 -23.62
CA ASP A 145 -14.27 -7.51 -24.63
C ASP A 145 -13.66 -7.47 -26.04
N THR A 146 -12.38 -7.08 -26.17
CA THR A 146 -11.73 -6.98 -27.49
C THR A 146 -11.11 -8.30 -27.92
N LEU A 147 -10.46 -9.03 -27.01
CA LEU A 147 -9.81 -10.30 -27.32
C LEU A 147 -10.67 -11.54 -27.01
N GLY A 148 -11.81 -11.38 -26.34
CA GLY A 148 -12.74 -12.47 -26.06
C GLY A 148 -12.20 -13.52 -25.08
N LEU A 149 -11.26 -13.17 -24.19
CA LEU A 149 -10.57 -14.14 -23.31
C LEU A 149 -11.40 -14.61 -22.10
N GLY A 150 -12.66 -14.18 -21.99
CA GLY A 150 -13.59 -14.58 -20.93
C GLY A 150 -14.39 -13.39 -20.41
N THR A 151 -15.02 -13.57 -19.24
CA THR A 151 -15.76 -12.48 -18.58
C THR A 151 -14.81 -11.48 -17.92
N PRO A 152 -15.19 -10.18 -17.81
CA PRO A 152 -14.37 -9.18 -17.12
C PRO A 152 -13.96 -9.59 -15.71
N TYR A 153 -14.84 -10.27 -14.95
CA TYR A 153 -14.53 -10.78 -13.62
C TYR A 153 -13.45 -11.88 -13.62
N ALA A 154 -13.54 -12.85 -14.53
CA ALA A 154 -12.55 -13.93 -14.61
C ALA A 154 -11.17 -13.41 -15.05
N VAL A 155 -11.16 -12.52 -16.05
CA VAL A 155 -9.94 -11.87 -16.56
C VAL A 155 -9.34 -10.96 -15.49
N GLY A 156 -10.14 -10.10 -14.86
CA GLY A 156 -9.70 -9.17 -13.81
C GLY A 156 -9.15 -9.89 -12.58
N SER A 157 -9.78 -10.99 -12.15
CA SER A 157 -9.27 -11.86 -11.09
C SER A 157 -7.90 -12.46 -11.44
N SER A 158 -7.74 -12.92 -12.69
CA SER A 158 -6.47 -13.49 -13.18
C SER A 158 -5.36 -12.44 -13.27
N ILE A 159 -5.66 -11.25 -13.80
CA ILE A 159 -4.73 -10.10 -13.82
C ILE A 159 -4.31 -9.75 -12.39
N SER A 160 -5.26 -9.70 -11.46
CA SER A 160 -4.99 -9.38 -10.06
C SER A 160 -4.02 -10.38 -9.44
N LEU A 161 -4.20 -11.69 -9.70
CA LEU A 161 -3.27 -12.73 -9.27
C LEU A 161 -1.85 -12.51 -9.82
N VAL A 162 -1.73 -12.21 -11.11
CA VAL A 162 -0.44 -11.96 -11.77
C VAL A 162 0.24 -10.72 -11.16
N ILE A 163 -0.49 -9.62 -10.97
CA ILE A 163 0.03 -8.40 -10.32
C ILE A 163 0.53 -8.74 -8.91
N ARG A 164 -0.24 -9.49 -8.11
CA ARG A 164 0.19 -9.92 -6.77
C ARG A 164 1.49 -10.71 -6.81
N ALA A 165 1.59 -11.69 -7.71
CA ALA A 165 2.77 -12.52 -7.85
C ALA A 165 4.01 -11.72 -8.28
N LEU A 166 3.85 -10.80 -9.25
CA LEU A 166 4.92 -9.90 -9.68
C LEU A 166 5.38 -8.97 -8.56
N GLY A 167 4.46 -8.40 -7.78
CA GLY A 167 4.80 -7.59 -6.62
C GLY A 167 5.64 -8.35 -5.60
N MET A 168 5.26 -9.59 -5.30
CA MET A 168 6.05 -10.46 -4.41
C MET A 168 7.43 -10.79 -4.96
N LEU A 169 7.53 -11.05 -6.27
CA LEU A 169 8.82 -11.30 -6.90
C LEU A 169 9.73 -10.06 -6.80
N VAL A 170 9.21 -8.87 -7.11
CA VAL A 170 9.98 -7.62 -7.00
C VAL A 170 10.41 -7.35 -5.55
N PHE A 171 9.53 -7.59 -4.58
CA PHE A 171 9.84 -7.49 -3.16
C PHE A 171 10.98 -8.44 -2.78
N PHE A 172 10.85 -9.72 -3.13
CA PHE A 172 11.87 -10.75 -2.86
C PHE A 172 13.23 -10.40 -3.47
N LEU A 173 13.26 -9.94 -4.73
CA LEU A 173 14.49 -9.50 -5.39
C LEU A 173 15.08 -8.26 -4.70
N GLY A 174 14.23 -7.33 -4.25
CA GLY A 174 14.64 -6.15 -3.48
C GLY A 174 15.29 -6.50 -2.14
N VAL A 175 14.71 -7.45 -1.39
CA VAL A 175 15.29 -7.93 -0.14
C VAL A 175 16.60 -8.68 -0.39
N THR A 176 16.64 -9.51 -1.45
CA THR A 176 17.85 -10.28 -1.81
C THR A 176 19.01 -9.37 -2.15
N ALA A 177 18.80 -8.38 -3.02
CA ALA A 177 19.84 -7.43 -3.41
C ALA A 177 20.30 -6.57 -2.22
N TRP A 178 19.37 -6.16 -1.35
CA TRP A 178 19.69 -5.40 -0.16
C TRP A 178 20.54 -6.20 0.83
N LEU A 179 20.10 -7.41 1.21
CA LEU A 179 20.85 -8.30 2.12
C LEU A 179 22.23 -8.62 1.55
N TYR A 180 22.30 -8.94 0.25
CA TYR A 180 23.57 -9.21 -0.41
C TYR A 180 24.50 -7.99 -0.32
N GLY A 181 24.00 -6.80 -0.63
CA GLY A 181 24.77 -5.56 -0.51
C GLY A 181 25.25 -5.28 0.92
N ARG A 182 24.42 -5.58 1.92
CA ARG A 182 24.79 -5.47 3.34
C ARG A 182 25.90 -6.44 3.72
N TYR A 183 25.82 -7.70 3.30
CA TYR A 183 26.89 -8.68 3.54
C TYR A 183 28.21 -8.33 2.83
N GLN A 184 28.12 -7.63 1.69
CA GLN A 184 29.30 -7.13 0.97
C GLN A 184 29.84 -5.80 1.55
N GLY A 185 29.22 -5.24 2.59
CA GLY A 185 29.64 -3.96 3.17
C GLY A 185 29.44 -2.75 2.23
N LEU A 186 28.55 -2.88 1.24
CA LEU A 186 28.30 -1.81 0.28
C LEU A 186 27.54 -0.66 0.95
N LYS A 187 28.03 0.56 0.69
CA LYS A 187 27.43 1.81 1.20
C LYS A 187 26.12 2.15 0.48
N VAL A 188 26.08 1.91 -0.82
CA VAL A 188 24.91 2.12 -1.68
C VAL A 188 24.74 0.86 -2.53
N VAL A 189 23.51 0.35 -2.59
CA VAL A 189 23.15 -0.81 -3.40
C VAL A 189 22.55 -0.28 -4.71
N ASP A 190 23.29 -0.37 -5.81
CA ASP A 190 22.93 0.21 -7.12
C ASP A 190 22.87 -0.84 -8.26
N PHE A 191 22.91 -2.12 -7.93
CA PHE A 191 22.94 -3.24 -8.88
C PHE A 191 21.65 -4.07 -8.89
N TRP A 192 21.51 -4.95 -9.89
CA TRP A 192 20.32 -5.81 -10.10
C TRP A 192 19.02 -5.01 -10.12
N ILE A 193 18.04 -5.38 -9.30
CA ILE A 193 16.74 -4.71 -9.24
C ILE A 193 16.88 -3.24 -8.81
N TYR A 194 17.92 -2.90 -8.04
CA TYR A 194 18.22 -1.51 -7.65
C TYR A 194 18.70 -0.65 -8.82
N LYS A 195 19.08 -1.24 -9.96
CA LYS A 195 19.38 -0.47 -11.19
C LYS A 195 18.12 0.15 -11.79
N TYR A 196 16.96 -0.50 -11.59
CA TYR A 196 15.69 -0.13 -12.20
C TYR A 196 14.75 0.61 -11.25
N SER A 197 15.01 0.55 -9.94
CA SER A 197 14.21 1.19 -8.89
C SER A 197 15.10 1.54 -7.71
N ARG A 198 14.98 2.74 -7.16
CA ARG A 198 15.67 3.09 -5.90
C ARG A 198 15.08 2.41 -4.67
N HIS A 199 13.80 2.08 -4.75
CA HIS A 199 13.04 1.49 -3.65
C HIS A 199 12.29 0.22 -4.09
N PRO A 200 13.00 -0.84 -4.54
CA PRO A 200 12.37 -2.04 -5.10
C PRO A 200 11.53 -2.80 -4.07
N GLN A 201 11.89 -2.77 -2.79
CA GLN A 201 11.09 -3.39 -1.72
C GLN A 201 9.74 -2.68 -1.57
N TYR A 202 9.75 -1.34 -1.48
CA TYR A 202 8.52 -0.55 -1.46
C TYR A 202 7.72 -0.77 -2.75
N LEU A 203 8.35 -0.72 -3.92
CA LEU A 203 7.69 -1.01 -5.19
C LEU A 203 7.00 -2.37 -5.21
N GLY A 204 7.69 -3.43 -4.75
CA GLY A 204 7.14 -4.77 -4.67
C GLY A 204 5.89 -4.83 -3.78
N PHE A 205 5.94 -4.18 -2.61
CA PHE A 205 4.78 -4.07 -1.72
C PHE A 205 3.63 -3.27 -2.36
N ILE A 206 3.92 -2.17 -3.05
CA ILE A 206 2.92 -1.36 -3.76
C ILE A 206 2.23 -2.18 -4.83
N ILE A 207 2.99 -2.88 -5.68
CA ILE A 207 2.43 -3.74 -6.74
C ILE A 207 1.62 -4.88 -6.13
N TRP A 208 2.13 -5.54 -5.09
CA TRP A 208 1.43 -6.64 -4.44
C TRP A 208 0.11 -6.19 -3.81
N SER A 209 0.12 -5.09 -3.05
CA SER A 209 -1.08 -4.54 -2.42
C SER A 209 -2.06 -3.97 -3.44
N TYR A 210 -1.58 -3.44 -4.57
CA TYR A 210 -2.43 -3.07 -5.70
C TYR A 210 -3.13 -4.28 -6.31
N GLY A 211 -2.43 -5.41 -6.45
CA GLY A 211 -3.04 -6.66 -6.90
C GLY A 211 -4.09 -7.19 -5.91
N LEU A 212 -3.92 -6.97 -4.60
CA LEU A 212 -4.96 -7.25 -3.61
C LEU A 212 -6.17 -6.32 -3.77
N LEU A 213 -5.94 -5.03 -3.99
CA LEU A 213 -6.99 -4.04 -4.25
C LEU A 213 -7.80 -4.40 -5.51
N ALA A 214 -7.11 -4.73 -6.61
CA ALA A 214 -7.73 -5.18 -7.85
C ALA A 214 -8.50 -6.50 -7.64
N GLN A 215 -7.95 -7.42 -6.86
CA GLN A 215 -8.67 -8.66 -6.54
C GLN A 215 -9.98 -8.37 -5.79
N VAL A 216 -10.02 -7.35 -4.92
CA VAL A 216 -11.27 -6.95 -4.28
C VAL A 216 -12.28 -6.47 -5.33
N ALA A 217 -11.86 -5.63 -6.29
CA ALA A 217 -12.73 -5.14 -7.35
C ALA A 217 -13.31 -6.26 -8.26
N TYR A 218 -12.56 -7.34 -8.50
CA TYR A 218 -12.94 -8.41 -9.43
C TYR A 218 -13.33 -9.74 -8.76
N LYS A 219 -13.41 -9.78 -7.43
CA LYS A 219 -13.87 -10.97 -6.72
C LYS A 219 -15.39 -10.93 -6.60
N ILE A 220 -16.03 -12.03 -6.96
CA ILE A 220 -17.46 -12.21 -6.70
C ILE A 220 -17.64 -12.43 -5.20
N TYR A 221 -18.28 -11.47 -4.54
CA TYR A 221 -18.61 -11.55 -3.13
C TYR A 221 -19.96 -12.22 -2.91
N VAL A 222 -20.00 -13.17 -1.99
CA VAL A 222 -21.26 -13.76 -1.53
C VAL A 222 -21.81 -12.87 -0.41
N ARG A 223 -23.00 -12.29 -0.67
CA ARG A 223 -23.95 -11.64 0.26
C ARG A 223 -23.35 -10.92 1.50
N GLY A 224 -23.32 -9.59 1.48
CA GLY A 224 -23.09 -8.73 2.65
C GLY A 224 -21.65 -8.27 2.91
N ALA A 225 -20.66 -8.82 2.19
CA ALA A 225 -19.30 -8.29 2.19
C ALA A 225 -19.24 -6.93 1.46
N PHE A 226 -18.36 -6.02 1.90
CA PHE A 226 -18.07 -4.79 1.15
C PHE A 226 -17.54 -5.18 -0.23
N ALA A 227 -18.35 -4.95 -1.26
CA ALA A 227 -17.96 -5.15 -2.65
C ALA A 227 -17.08 -4.00 -3.16
N ASP A 228 -17.21 -2.82 -2.55
CA ASP A 228 -16.43 -1.66 -2.97
C ASP A 228 -14.97 -1.81 -2.53
N PRO A 229 -13.99 -1.65 -3.42
CA PRO A 229 -12.58 -1.64 -3.05
C PRO A 229 -12.24 -0.39 -2.20
N PRO A 230 -11.39 -0.50 -1.16
CA PRO A 230 -11.04 0.61 -0.27
C PRO A 230 -9.99 1.53 -0.91
N THR A 231 -10.26 2.03 -2.11
CA THR A 231 -9.26 2.67 -2.97
C THR A 231 -8.67 3.92 -2.33
N LEU A 232 -9.47 4.73 -1.62
CA LEU A 232 -8.96 5.89 -0.86
C LEU A 232 -7.99 5.48 0.25
N ILE A 233 -8.31 4.42 1.01
CA ILE A 233 -7.45 3.94 2.11
C ILE A 233 -6.13 3.41 1.53
N TRP A 234 -6.20 2.65 0.44
CA TRP A 234 -5.01 2.18 -0.27
C TRP A 234 -4.17 3.36 -0.75
N LEU A 235 -4.79 4.39 -1.35
CA LEU A 235 -4.09 5.58 -1.82
C LEU A 235 -3.36 6.33 -0.69
N ILE A 236 -3.98 6.47 0.48
CA ILE A 236 -3.35 7.06 1.67
C ILE A 236 -2.16 6.21 2.15
N MET A 237 -2.30 4.88 2.17
CA MET A 237 -1.21 3.96 2.53
C MET A 237 -0.01 4.14 1.60
N ILE A 238 -0.23 4.26 0.28
CA ILE A 238 0.85 4.47 -0.70
C ILE A 238 1.54 5.82 -0.50
N ALA A 239 0.77 6.87 -0.17
CA ALA A 239 1.34 8.17 0.17
C ALA A 239 2.25 8.09 1.39
N ILE A 240 1.83 7.39 2.45
CA ILE A 240 2.62 7.18 3.67
C ILE A 240 3.90 6.39 3.37
N LEU A 241 3.81 5.30 2.61
CA LEU A 241 4.98 4.51 2.22
C LEU A 241 5.96 5.31 1.37
N THR A 242 5.46 6.13 0.45
CA THR A 242 6.30 6.99 -0.38
C THR A 242 6.96 8.09 0.45
N LEU A 243 6.28 8.65 1.45
CA LEU A 243 6.89 9.56 2.42
C LEU A 243 8.01 8.89 3.24
N ALA A 244 7.83 7.62 3.65
CA ALA A 244 8.86 6.85 4.33
C ALA A 244 10.09 6.64 3.43
N ALA A 245 9.88 6.25 2.17
CA ALA A 245 10.95 6.11 1.18
C ALA A 245 11.70 7.44 0.93
N LEU A 246 10.99 8.56 0.81
CA LEU A 246 11.60 9.90 0.69
C LEU A 246 12.44 10.27 1.92
N LYS A 247 11.99 9.86 3.12
CA LYS A 247 12.73 10.08 4.36
C LYS A 247 14.02 9.24 4.41
N GLU A 248 13.97 8.02 3.89
CA GLU A 248 15.16 7.21 3.68
C GLU A 248 16.13 7.87 2.69
N GLU A 249 15.64 8.42 1.57
CA GLU A 249 16.50 9.14 0.62
C GLU A 249 17.19 10.35 1.27
N GLU A 250 16.49 11.13 2.10
CA GLU A 250 17.10 12.23 2.85
C GLU A 250 18.26 11.73 3.72
N ASN A 251 18.08 10.61 4.42
CA ASN A 251 19.12 10.03 5.26
C ASN A 251 20.29 9.50 4.41
N MET A 252 20.01 8.89 3.27
CA MET A 252 21.04 8.40 2.34
C MET A 252 21.85 9.55 1.73
N VAL A 253 21.21 10.67 1.37
CA VAL A 253 21.89 11.88 0.91
C VAL A 253 22.75 12.47 2.03
N LYS A 254 22.24 12.55 3.26
CA LYS A 254 23.03 13.04 4.41
C LYS A 254 24.24 12.17 4.72
N THR A 255 24.11 10.84 4.58
CA THR A 255 25.15 9.89 4.98
C THR A 255 26.19 9.66 3.87
N TYR A 256 25.76 9.60 2.61
CA TYR A 256 26.59 9.18 1.49
C TYR A 256 26.76 10.26 0.40
N GLY A 257 26.10 11.41 0.54
CA GLY A 257 26.28 12.59 -0.29
C GLY A 257 26.24 12.29 -1.78
N ASN A 258 27.32 12.68 -2.46
CA ASN A 258 27.45 12.58 -3.92
C ASN A 258 27.37 11.14 -4.45
N ALA A 259 27.78 10.13 -3.67
CA ALA A 259 27.68 8.73 -4.10
C ALA A 259 26.22 8.33 -4.32
N TYR A 260 25.34 8.70 -3.39
CA TYR A 260 23.91 8.43 -3.52
C TYR A 260 23.24 9.33 -4.57
N LEU A 261 23.63 10.61 -4.66
CA LEU A 261 23.09 11.51 -5.69
C LEU A 261 23.43 11.02 -7.12
N SER A 262 24.64 10.53 -7.34
CA SER A 262 25.06 9.94 -8.63
C SER A 262 24.28 8.66 -8.97
N TYR A 263 23.91 7.88 -7.97
CA TYR A 263 23.01 6.75 -8.14
C TYR A 263 21.58 7.23 -8.50
N ALA A 264 21.05 8.20 -7.74
CA ALA A 264 19.70 8.71 -7.91
C ALA A 264 19.45 9.45 -9.24
N THR A 265 20.48 10.00 -9.88
CA THR A 265 20.34 10.61 -11.21
C THR A 265 20.20 9.58 -12.32
N ARG A 266 20.66 8.34 -12.11
CA ARG A 266 20.67 7.26 -13.11
C ARG A 266 19.53 6.26 -12.90
N THR A 267 18.92 6.24 -11.72
CA THR A 267 17.89 5.27 -11.35
C THR A 267 16.59 5.97 -10.93
N PRO A 268 15.42 5.60 -11.52
CA PRO A 268 14.14 6.20 -11.15
C PRO A 268 13.74 5.82 -9.72
N PHE A 269 12.85 6.62 -9.11
CA PHE A 269 12.41 6.38 -7.73
C PHE A 269 11.72 5.01 -7.57
N TYR A 270 10.71 4.74 -8.41
CA TYR A 270 10.00 3.46 -8.44
C TYR A 270 10.19 2.71 -9.75
N PHE A 271 9.73 3.23 -10.89
CA PHE A 271 9.71 2.48 -12.15
C PHE A 271 10.23 3.32 -13.33
N PRO A 272 10.92 2.69 -14.30
CA PRO A 272 11.36 3.37 -15.51
C PRO A 272 10.16 3.60 -16.43
N LEU A 273 9.91 4.86 -16.78
CA LEU A 273 8.80 5.26 -17.65
C LEU A 273 9.27 5.70 -19.03
N PRO A 274 8.48 5.47 -20.09
CA PRO A 274 8.73 6.09 -21.38
C PRO A 274 8.79 7.62 -21.24
N LYS A 275 9.70 8.24 -21.99
CA LYS A 275 9.93 9.70 -21.97
C LYS A 275 8.66 10.58 -22.04
N PRO A 276 7.65 10.29 -22.90
CA PRO A 276 6.46 11.14 -22.95
C PRO A 276 5.67 11.11 -21.63
N LEU A 277 5.46 9.91 -21.07
CA LEU A 277 4.74 9.73 -19.81
C LEU A 277 5.50 10.36 -18.63
N MET A 278 6.83 10.22 -18.63
CA MET A 278 7.68 10.86 -17.63
C MET A 278 7.58 12.39 -17.67
N ARG A 279 7.51 13.02 -18.85
CA ARG A 279 7.37 14.49 -18.95
C ARG A 279 6.05 14.98 -18.36
N LEU A 280 4.95 14.26 -18.61
CA LEU A 280 3.64 14.58 -18.04
C LEU A 280 3.64 14.40 -16.52
N LEU A 281 4.11 13.25 -16.05
CA LEU A 281 4.10 12.94 -14.62
C LEU A 281 5.04 13.82 -13.82
N THR A 282 6.14 14.34 -14.39
CA THR A 282 7.05 15.23 -13.66
C THR A 282 6.59 16.68 -13.53
N VAL A 283 5.40 17.05 -14.02
CA VAL A 283 4.88 18.43 -13.88
C VAL A 283 4.77 18.87 -12.40
N PRO A 284 4.14 18.10 -11.48
CA PRO A 284 4.10 18.47 -10.06
C PRO A 284 5.49 18.63 -9.43
N HIS A 285 6.47 17.81 -9.87
CA HIS A 285 7.84 17.90 -9.38
C HIS A 285 8.49 19.25 -9.74
N LYS A 286 8.24 19.75 -10.96
CA LYS A 286 8.74 21.05 -11.42
C LYS A 286 8.06 22.21 -10.69
N LEU A 287 6.74 22.12 -10.48
CA LEU A 287 5.96 23.15 -9.78
C LEU A 287 6.45 23.36 -8.35
N VAL A 288 6.76 22.27 -7.64
CA VAL A 288 7.22 22.30 -6.25
C VAL A 288 8.75 22.47 -6.15
N LYS A 289 9.47 22.51 -7.29
CA LYS A 289 10.94 22.52 -7.35
C LYS A 289 11.54 21.39 -6.51
N TYR A 290 11.05 20.17 -6.72
CA TYR A 290 11.52 19.00 -5.98
C TYR A 290 13.00 18.71 -6.26
N GLU A 291 13.73 18.36 -5.20
CA GLU A 291 15.13 17.96 -5.24
C GLU A 291 15.30 16.65 -4.47
N VAL A 292 16.17 15.77 -4.96
CA VAL A 292 16.45 14.47 -4.32
C VAL A 292 16.97 14.69 -2.91
N GLY A 293 16.40 13.96 -1.94
CA GLY A 293 16.71 14.12 -0.51
C GLY A 293 15.87 15.17 0.21
N SER A 294 14.98 15.89 -0.48
CA SER A 294 14.05 16.85 0.16
C SER A 294 12.69 16.22 0.44
N TRP A 295 12.56 15.50 1.56
CA TRP A 295 11.31 14.81 1.93
C TRP A 295 10.12 15.76 2.08
N LYS A 296 10.34 17.00 2.55
CA LYS A 296 9.28 18.01 2.69
C LYS A 296 8.69 18.41 1.33
N ARG A 297 9.56 18.69 0.34
CA ARG A 297 9.12 19.00 -1.03
C ARG A 297 8.50 17.77 -1.69
N GLY A 298 9.06 16.58 -1.46
CA GLY A 298 8.48 15.33 -1.95
C GLY A 298 7.08 15.08 -1.38
N GLY A 299 6.86 15.40 -0.10
CA GLY A 299 5.53 15.33 0.51
C GLY A 299 4.51 16.27 -0.12
N LEU A 300 4.90 17.49 -0.48
CA LEU A 300 4.04 18.41 -1.25
C LEU A 300 3.69 17.84 -2.63
N VAL A 301 4.66 17.23 -3.32
CA VAL A 301 4.41 16.55 -4.61
C VAL A 301 3.38 15.42 -4.44
N ILE A 302 3.49 14.62 -3.36
CA ILE A 302 2.52 13.56 -3.03
C ILE A 302 1.14 14.15 -2.80
N LEU A 303 1.00 15.25 -2.06
CA LEU A 303 -0.28 15.92 -1.83
C LEU A 303 -0.93 16.39 -3.14
N VAL A 304 -0.13 16.90 -4.09
CA VAL A 304 -0.64 17.26 -5.42
C VAL A 304 -1.17 16.03 -6.16
N TYR A 305 -0.44 14.91 -6.19
CA TYR A 305 -0.93 13.68 -6.82
C TYR A 305 -2.19 13.13 -6.14
N LEU A 306 -2.26 13.13 -4.81
CA LEU A 306 -3.44 12.74 -4.06
C LEU A 306 -4.65 13.57 -4.48
N SER A 307 -4.48 14.90 -4.56
CA SER A 307 -5.54 15.82 -4.93
C SER A 307 -6.03 15.57 -6.37
N ILE A 308 -5.10 15.34 -7.30
CA ILE A 308 -5.42 15.02 -8.70
C ILE A 308 -6.18 13.69 -8.79
N ILE A 309 -5.72 12.64 -8.11
CA ILE A 309 -6.36 11.32 -8.14
C ILE A 309 -7.76 11.38 -7.52
N ILE A 310 -7.93 12.10 -6.41
CA ILE A 310 -9.24 12.29 -5.78
C ILE A 310 -10.19 13.06 -6.71
N MET A 311 -9.71 14.13 -7.33
CA MET A 311 -10.51 14.91 -8.28
C MET A 311 -10.90 14.08 -9.51
N LEU A 312 -9.98 13.29 -10.08
CA LEU A 312 -10.29 12.39 -11.18
C LEU A 312 -11.28 11.30 -10.78
N SER A 313 -11.14 10.75 -9.57
CA SER A 313 -12.07 9.75 -9.05
C SER A 313 -13.47 10.32 -8.90
N TYR A 314 -13.58 11.55 -8.40
CA TYR A 314 -14.85 12.28 -8.36
C TYR A 314 -15.40 12.46 -9.78
N LEU A 315 -14.66 13.09 -10.70
CA LEU A 315 -15.14 13.39 -12.05
C LEU A 315 -15.57 12.16 -12.89
N ILE A 316 -14.96 10.99 -12.67
CA ILE A 316 -15.22 9.79 -13.46
C ILE A 316 -16.30 8.90 -12.81
N TYR A 317 -16.37 8.84 -11.48
CA TYR A 317 -17.20 7.87 -10.75
C TYR A 317 -18.30 8.50 -9.87
N SER A 318 -18.46 9.84 -9.84
CA SER A 318 -19.58 10.55 -9.18
C SER A 318 -20.68 10.93 -10.15
#